data_AF-A0A2V8S5R5-F1
#
_entry.id   AF-A0A2V8S5R5-F1
#
_cell.length_a   1.000
_cell.length_b   1.000
_cell.length_c   1.000
_cell.angle_alpha   90.00
_cell.angle_beta   90.00
_cell.angle_gamma   90.00
#
_symmetry.space_group_name_H-M   'P 1'
#
loop_
_entity.id
_entity.type
_entity.pdbx_description
1 polymer ?
#
loop_
_entity_poly.entity_id
_entity_poly.type
_entity_poly.pdbx_seq_one_letter_code
_entity_poly.pdbx_strand_id
1 'polypeptide(L)'
;MPERMTLMSNGSYFNFDKLISSSLIKLTYTLGMMALTIFGVGIIGYAIYTYANTPPALQNLQLTITVYQSAIGIGALVLGNLIWRVLCETWILLFSMHDQLIAIRDELRARP
;
A
#
# COMPACT_ATOMS: atom_id res chain seq x y z
N MET A 1 42.15 -15.29 39.39
CA MET A 1 40.70 -15.58 39.30
C MET A 1 40.25 -15.12 37.92
N PRO A 2 39.75 -15.98 37.01
CA PRO A 2 39.38 -15.52 35.67
C PRO A 2 37.95 -14.97 35.71
N GLU A 3 37.82 -13.69 35.41
CA GLU A 3 36.57 -12.96 35.29
C GLU A 3 35.88 -13.38 33.99
N ARG A 4 34.71 -14.02 34.09
CA ARG A 4 33.88 -14.39 32.93
C ARG A 4 33.20 -13.13 32.41
N MET A 5 33.77 -12.52 31.38
CA MET A 5 33.10 -11.49 30.60
C MET A 5 32.05 -12.18 29.72
N THR A 6 30.82 -12.21 30.22
CA THR A 6 29.64 -12.73 29.52
C THR A 6 29.38 -11.87 28.28
N LEU A 7 29.76 -12.39 27.12
CA LEU A 7 29.34 -11.87 25.83
C LEU A 7 27.81 -11.93 25.79
N MET A 8 27.15 -10.77 25.87
CA MET A 8 25.75 -10.62 25.49
C MET A 8 25.67 -10.87 23.98
N SER A 9 25.54 -12.15 23.65
CA SER A 9 25.37 -12.66 22.29
C SER A 9 24.00 -12.23 21.76
N ASN A 10 24.00 -11.17 20.95
CA ASN A 10 23.24 -10.98 19.71
C ASN A 10 21.83 -11.61 19.63
N GLY A 11 20.96 -11.32 20.60
CA GLY A 11 19.59 -11.84 20.63
C GLY A 11 18.50 -10.98 19.96
N SER A 12 18.81 -9.78 19.44
CA SER A 12 17.75 -8.77 19.20
C SER A 12 17.62 -8.23 17.77
N TYR A 13 18.35 -8.76 16.80
CA TYR A 13 18.31 -8.26 15.42
C TYR A 13 17.31 -9.00 14.51
N PHE A 14 16.98 -10.27 14.80
CA PHE A 14 16.10 -11.09 13.95
C PHE A 14 14.59 -10.90 14.16
N ASN A 15 14.16 -10.23 15.23
CA ASN A 15 12.76 -9.87 15.42
C ASN A 15 12.41 -8.53 14.77
N PHE A 16 13.37 -7.61 14.66
CA PHE A 16 13.11 -6.28 14.10
C PHE A 16 12.83 -6.32 12.61
N ASP A 17 13.63 -7.01 11.79
CA ASP A 17 13.40 -7.06 10.33
C ASP A 17 12.05 -7.68 9.95
N LYS A 18 11.67 -8.77 10.64
CA LYS A 18 10.41 -9.47 10.37
C LYS A 18 9.19 -8.68 10.87
N LEU A 19 9.32 -7.96 11.98
CA LEU A 19 8.29 -7.05 12.48
C LEU A 19 8.20 -5.76 11.64
N ILE A 20 9.33 -5.27 11.12
CA ILE A 20 9.40 -4.10 10.24
C ILE A 20 8.73 -4.42 8.91
N SER A 21 9.08 -5.51 8.25
CA SER A 21 8.47 -5.89 6.97
C SER A 21 6.96 -6.10 7.08
N SER A 22 6.50 -6.84 8.11
CA SER A 22 5.07 -7.13 8.31
C SER A 22 4.26 -5.92 8.82
N SER A 23 4.85 -5.02 9.61
CA SER A 23 4.15 -3.82 10.10
C SER A 23 4.17 -2.69 9.07
N LEU A 24 5.29 -2.48 8.38
CA LEU A 24 5.39 -1.49 7.31
C LEU A 24 4.37 -1.78 6.22
N ILE A 25 4.19 -3.05 5.83
CA ILE A 25 3.25 -3.34 4.76
C ILE A 25 1.77 -3.12 5.17
N LYS A 26 1.42 -3.39 6.43
CA LYS A 26 0.08 -3.05 6.94
C LYS A 26 -0.14 -1.53 6.97
N LEU A 27 0.92 -0.79 7.31
CA LEU A 27 0.90 0.67 7.27
C LEU A 27 0.75 1.17 5.84
N THR A 28 1.56 0.70 4.88
CA THR A 28 1.47 1.14 3.47
C THR A 28 0.12 0.79 2.86
N TYR A 29 -0.39 -0.41 3.15
CA TYR A 29 -1.70 -0.86 2.71
C TYR A 29 -2.80 0.09 3.19
N THR A 30 -2.87 0.33 4.50
CA THR A 30 -3.92 1.16 5.09
C THR A 30 -3.81 2.62 4.63
N LEU A 31 -2.59 3.14 4.53
CA LEU A 31 -2.34 4.52 4.14
C LEU A 31 -2.70 4.76 2.67
N GLY A 32 -2.36 3.83 1.78
CA GLY A 32 -2.74 3.94 0.37
C GLY A 32 -4.23 3.70 0.10
N MET A 33 -4.88 2.80 0.85
CA MET A 33 -6.36 2.67 0.81
C MET A 33 -7.03 3.99 1.24
N MET A 34 -6.54 4.64 2.30
CA MET A 34 -7.03 5.97 2.72
C MET A 34 -6.76 7.04 1.65
N ALA A 35 -5.56 7.08 1.08
CA ALA A 35 -5.22 8.05 0.05
C ALA A 35 -6.09 7.89 -1.21
N LEU A 36 -6.30 6.67 -1.69
CA LEU A 36 -7.13 6.38 -2.87
C LEU A 36 -8.60 6.65 -2.64
N THR A 37 -9.11 6.36 -1.44
CA THR A 37 -10.50 6.67 -1.09
C THR A 37 -10.72 8.18 -1.02
N ILE A 38 -9.82 8.94 -0.38
CA ILE A 38 -9.88 10.41 -0.36
C ILE A 38 -9.78 10.98 -1.78
N PHE A 39 -8.88 10.45 -2.60
CA PHE A 39 -8.70 10.90 -3.98
C PHE A 39 -9.95 10.67 -4.83
N GLY A 40 -10.52 9.47 -4.79
CA GLY A 40 -11.72 9.14 -5.56
C GLY A 40 -12.95 9.95 -5.12
N VAL A 41 -13.15 10.11 -3.81
CA VAL A 41 -14.22 10.98 -3.27
C VAL A 41 -13.98 12.44 -3.63
N GLY A 42 -12.74 12.90 -3.61
CA GLY A 42 -12.35 14.27 -3.98
C GLY A 42 -12.70 14.59 -5.44
N ILE A 43 -12.45 13.66 -6.37
CA ILE A 43 -12.83 13.81 -7.79
C ILE A 43 -14.34 13.97 -7.92
N ILE A 44 -15.11 13.12 -7.25
CA ILE A 44 -16.58 13.17 -7.29
C ILE A 44 -17.10 14.48 -6.69
N GLY A 45 -16.58 14.89 -5.54
CA GLY A 45 -16.94 16.15 -4.88
C GLY A 45 -16.64 17.38 -5.74
N TYR A 46 -15.47 17.39 -6.40
CA TYR A 46 -15.10 18.46 -7.32
C TYR A 46 -16.01 18.53 -8.56
N ALA A 47 -16.40 17.37 -9.11
CA ALA A 47 -17.32 17.29 -10.24
C ALA A 47 -18.73 17.81 -9.89
N ILE A 48 -19.19 17.63 -8.65
CA ILE A 48 -20.47 18.16 -8.17
C ILE A 48 -20.37 19.67 -7.92
N TYR A 49 -19.29 20.13 -7.28
CA TYR A 49 -19.06 21.55 -7.01
C TYR A 49 -19.04 22.38 -8.30
N THR A 50 -18.37 21.88 -9.33
CA THR A 50 -18.32 22.56 -10.63
C THR A 50 -19.69 22.63 -11.30
N TYR A 51 -20.49 21.56 -11.26
CA TYR A 51 -21.87 21.57 -11.76
C TYR A 51 -22.74 22.63 -11.06
N ALA A 52 -22.66 22.74 -9.73
CA ALA A 52 -23.46 23.69 -8.94
C ALA A 52 -23.14 25.16 -9.24
N ASN A 53 -21.91 25.47 -9.64
CA ASN A 53 -21.47 26.85 -9.94
C ASN A 53 -21.54 27.22 -11.44
N THR A 54 -22.11 26.35 -12.28
CA THR A 54 -22.15 26.57 -13.73
C THR A 54 -23.39 27.39 -14.13
N PRO A 55 -23.26 28.37 -15.06
CA PRO A 55 -24.41 29.08 -15.61
C PRO A 55 -25.43 28.13 -16.27
N PRO A 56 -26.74 28.39 -16.16
CA PRO A 56 -27.79 27.52 -16.68
C PRO A 56 -27.70 27.30 -18.21
N ALA A 57 -27.11 28.25 -18.94
CA ALA A 57 -26.88 28.14 -20.39
C ALA A 57 -25.92 27.01 -20.79
N LEU A 58 -24.99 26.60 -19.92
CA LEU A 58 -24.02 25.52 -20.18
C LEU A 58 -24.32 24.22 -19.43
N GLN A 59 -25.40 24.18 -18.65
CA GLN A 59 -25.64 23.11 -17.68
C GLN A 59 -25.77 21.72 -18.33
N ASN A 60 -26.32 21.61 -19.54
CA ASN A 60 -26.41 20.34 -20.28
C ASN A 60 -25.05 19.80 -20.72
N LEU A 61 -24.14 20.69 -21.16
CA LEU A 61 -22.77 20.31 -21.51
C LEU A 61 -22.00 19.90 -20.25
N GLN A 62 -22.16 20.66 -19.17
CA GLN A 62 -21.53 20.36 -17.88
C GLN A 62 -22.00 19.02 -17.29
N LEU A 63 -23.28 18.67 -17.43
CA LEU A 63 -23.81 17.41 -16.90
C LEU A 63 -23.11 16.21 -17.53
N THR A 64 -22.83 16.26 -18.83
CA THR A 64 -22.06 15.22 -19.53
C THR A 64 -20.66 15.09 -18.93
N ILE A 65 -19.96 16.22 -18.74
CA ILE A 65 -18.61 16.25 -18.15
C ILE A 65 -18.63 15.71 -16.71
N THR A 66 -19.61 16.10 -15.90
CA THR A 66 -19.77 15.64 -14.52
C THR A 66 -20.05 14.13 -14.45
N VAL A 67 -20.85 13.57 -15.36
CA VAL A 67 -21.10 12.12 -15.44
C VAL A 67 -19.83 11.36 -15.83
N TYR A 68 -19.08 11.83 -16.82
CA TYR A 68 -17.81 11.20 -17.19
C TYR A 68 -16.77 11.26 -16.05
N GLN A 69 -16.64 12.42 -15.40
CA GLN A 69 -15.71 12.62 -14.28
C GLN A 69 -16.07 11.76 -13.06
N SER A 70 -17.36 11.65 -12.74
CA SER A 70 -17.82 10.78 -11.64
C SER A 70 -17.63 9.30 -11.96
N ALA A 71 -17.82 8.87 -13.21
CA ALA A 71 -17.49 7.52 -13.64
C ALA A 71 -15.99 7.20 -13.48
N ILE A 72 -15.11 8.17 -13.78
CA ILE A 72 -13.67 8.05 -13.52
C ILE A 72 -13.38 7.98 -12.01
N GLY A 73 -14.05 8.80 -11.19
CA GLY A 73 -13.92 8.75 -9.74
C GLY A 73 -14.30 7.39 -9.14
N ILE A 74 -15.42 6.80 -9.60
CA ILE A 74 -15.83 5.45 -9.20
C ILE A 74 -14.83 4.41 -9.73
N GLY A 75 -14.39 4.55 -10.97
CA GLY A 75 -13.36 3.69 -11.55
C GLY A 75 -12.06 3.73 -10.75
N ALA A 76 -11.61 4.91 -10.33
CA ALA A 76 -10.44 5.10 -9.48
C ALA A 76 -10.64 4.50 -8.08
N LEU A 77 -11.84 4.59 -7.51
CA LEU A 77 -12.14 3.93 -6.23
C LEU A 77 -12.09 2.41 -6.34
N VAL A 78 -12.62 1.81 -7.40
CA VAL A 78 -12.65 0.35 -7.54
C VAL A 78 -11.31 -0.17 -8.07
N LEU A 79 -10.91 0.28 -9.25
CA LEU A 79 -9.69 -0.18 -9.91
C LEU A 79 -8.44 0.30 -9.19
N GLY A 80 -8.43 1.53 -8.69
CA GLY A 80 -7.29 2.06 -7.93
C GLY A 80 -7.07 1.26 -6.65
N ASN A 81 -8.12 0.97 -5.85
CA ASN A 81 -7.96 0.12 -4.67
C ASN A 81 -7.57 -1.31 -5.03
N LEU A 82 -8.11 -1.87 -6.12
CA LEU A 82 -7.75 -3.22 -6.56
C LEU A 82 -6.28 -3.30 -6.98
N ILE A 83 -5.81 -2.36 -7.80
CA ILE A 83 -4.40 -2.27 -8.23
C ILE A 83 -3.50 -2.05 -7.01
N TRP A 84 -3.89 -1.17 -6.09
CA TRP A 84 -3.14 -0.94 -4.86
C TRP A 84 -2.99 -2.21 -4.03
N ARG A 85 -4.06 -3.00 -3.90
CA ARG A 85 -4.03 -4.30 -3.23
C ARG A 85 -3.05 -5.25 -3.90
N VAL A 86 -3.10 -5.38 -5.23
CA VAL A 86 -2.19 -6.26 -5.99
C VAL A 86 -0.74 -5.81 -5.87
N LEU A 87 -0.46 -4.50 -5.95
CA LEU A 87 0.88 -3.96 -5.79
C LEU A 87 1.43 -4.24 -4.38
N CYS A 88 0.64 -3.97 -3.34
CA CYS A 88 1.02 -4.26 -1.96
C CYS A 88 1.31 -5.75 -1.76
N GLU A 89 0.44 -6.62 -2.26
CA GLU A 89 0.59 -8.08 -2.14
C GLU A 89 1.82 -8.59 -2.90
N THR A 90 2.07 -8.06 -4.10
CA THR A 90 3.25 -8.42 -4.91
C THR A 90 4.55 -8.03 -4.19
N TRP A 91 4.60 -6.86 -3.55
CA TRP A 91 5.77 -6.42 -2.81
C TRP A 91 6.04 -7.31 -1.58
N ILE A 92 5.00 -7.71 -0.83
CA ILE A 92 5.15 -8.68 0.28
C ILE A 92 5.70 -10.00 -0.25
N LEU A 93 5.11 -10.53 -1.32
CA LEU A 93 5.47 -11.83 -1.86
C LEU A 93 6.94 -11.86 -2.31
N LEU A 94 7.43 -10.78 -2.92
CA LEU A 94 8.84 -10.67 -3.30
C LEU A 94 9.79 -10.71 -2.09
N PHE A 95 9.49 -9.96 -1.03
CA PHE A 95 10.31 -9.99 0.18
C PHE A 95 10.22 -11.34 0.90
N SER A 96 9.03 -11.94 0.96
CA SER A 96 8.85 -13.27 1.56
C SER A 96 9.61 -14.36 0.80
N MET A 97 9.66 -14.30 -0.54
CA MET A 97 10.46 -15.23 -1.34
C MET A 97 11.96 -15.04 -1.09
N HIS A 98 12.43 -13.79 -0.97
CA HIS A 98 13.83 -13.50 -0.67
C HIS A 98 14.27 -14.09 0.68
N ASP A 99 13.46 -13.90 1.72
CA ASP A 99 13.73 -14.44 3.05
C ASP A 99 13.75 -15.98 3.05
N GLN A 100 12.82 -16.62 2.33
CA GLN A 100 12.78 -18.08 2.19
C GLN A 100 14.00 -18.63 1.44
N LEU A 101 14.49 -17.92 0.42
CA LEU A 101 15.70 -18.31 -0.32
C LEU A 101 16.95 -18.28 0.55
N ILE A 102 17.07 -17.27 1.42
CA ILE A 102 18.18 -17.17 2.37
C ILE A 102 18.15 -18.33 3.36
N ALA A 103 16.98 -18.67 3.88
CA ALA A 103 16.82 -19.78 4.81
C ALA A 103 17.25 -21.13 4.19
N ILE A 104 16.83 -21.41 2.96
CA ILE A 104 17.22 -22.65 2.24
C ILE A 104 18.73 -22.68 1.97
N ARG A 105 19.33 -21.55 1.57
CA ARG A 105 20.77 -21.45 1.33
C ARG A 105 21.56 -21.79 2.60
N ASP A 106 21.13 -21.26 3.74
CA ASP A 106 21.83 -21.45 5.01
C ASP A 106 21.66 -22.89 5.53
N GLU A 107 20.49 -23.51 5.30
CA GLU A 107 20.23 -24.92 5.64
C GLU A 107 21.07 -25.90 4.78
N LEU A 108 21.21 -25.62 3.47
CA LEU A 108 22.09 -26.39 2.58
C LEU A 108 23.57 -26.28 2.96
N ARG A 109 23.99 -25.12 3.47
CA ARG A 109 25.37 -24.90 3.91
C ARG A 109 25.69 -25.58 5.24
N ALA A 110 24.68 -25.82 6.08
CA ALA A 110 24.82 -26.49 7.37
C ALA A 110 24.80 -28.02 7.27
N ARG A 111 24.41 -28.59 6.11
CA ARG A 111 24.56 -30.02 5.84
C ARG A 111 26.02 -30.33 5.46
N PRO A 112 26.70 -31.25 6.16
CA PRO A 112 28.08 -31.66 5.87
C PRO A 112 28.20 -32.42 4.55
#